data_AF-A0A920NGI1-F1
#
_entry.id   AF-A0A920NGI1-F1
#
_cell.length_a   1.000
_cell.length_b   1.000
_cell.length_c   1.000
_cell.angle_alpha   90.00
_cell.angle_beta   90.00
_cell.angle_gamma   90.00
#
_symmetry.space_group_name_H-M   'P 1'
#
loop_
_entity.id
_entity.type
_entity.pdbx_description
1 polymer ?
#
loop_
_entity_poly.entity_id
_entity_poly.type
_entity_poly.pdbx_seq_one_letter_code
_entity_poly.pdbx_strand_id
1 'polypeptide(L)'
;MLIISLLCRFGAGGVFFGDSDEEKFFEKIRGTDCEDSVRMGASMYYDMDEWALGGMQQAGTWDTNLEEVWHVISNGWYESYPGYFGVSERIPSMLTDAMDVARGGKFISIPERYPENAWYTYDDESCQYDCMALNIFTGC
;
A
#
# COMPACT_ATOMS: atom_id res chain seq x y z
N MET A 1 24.21 -7.10 -3.39
CA MET A 1 24.02 -8.55 -3.19
C MET A 1 23.88 -8.94 -1.72
N LEU A 2 24.59 -8.29 -0.78
CA LEU A 2 24.48 -8.58 0.66
C LEU A 2 23.08 -8.28 1.26
N ILE A 3 22.46 -7.16 0.85
CA ILE A 3 21.14 -6.74 1.35
C ILE A 3 20.04 -7.73 0.93
N ILE A 4 20.04 -8.16 -0.34
CA ILE A 4 19.05 -9.11 -0.87
C ILE A 4 19.11 -10.45 -0.11
N SER A 5 20.31 -10.99 0.10
CA SER A 5 20.48 -12.23 0.87
C SER A 5 20.08 -12.11 2.34
N LEU A 6 20.12 -10.89 2.92
CA LEU A 6 19.60 -10.61 4.25
C LEU A 6 18.07 -10.58 4.24
N LEU A 7 17.47 -9.86 3.29
CA LEU A 7 16.01 -9.73 3.14
C LEU A 7 15.33 -11.09 2.90
N CYS A 8 15.92 -11.97 2.09
CA CYS A 8 15.40 -13.33 1.88
C CYS A 8 15.50 -14.22 3.12
N ARG A 9 16.51 -14.01 3.98
CA ARG A 9 16.69 -14.82 5.19
C ARG A 9 15.76 -14.40 6.34
N PHE A 10 15.32 -13.14 6.35
CA PHE A 10 14.53 -12.57 7.43
C PHE A 10 13.07 -12.28 7.04
N GLY A 11 12.66 -12.55 5.79
CA GLY A 11 11.28 -12.36 5.32
C GLY A 11 10.88 -10.89 5.34
N ALA A 12 11.57 -10.06 4.55
CA ALA A 12 11.25 -8.65 4.49
C ALA A 12 9.99 -8.40 3.62
N GLY A 13 8.89 -8.01 4.27
CA GLY A 13 7.75 -7.39 3.61
C GLY A 13 8.06 -5.93 3.31
N GLY A 14 8.33 -5.61 2.05
CA GLY A 14 8.52 -4.24 1.58
C GLY A 14 9.96 -3.90 1.21
N VAL A 15 10.25 -3.99 -0.09
CA VAL A 15 11.45 -3.40 -0.70
C VAL A 15 10.99 -2.32 -1.69
N PHE A 16 11.65 -1.16 -1.67
CA PHE A 16 11.43 -0.10 -2.64
C PHE A 16 12.08 -0.45 -3.97
N PHE A 17 11.30 -0.37 -5.04
CA PHE A 17 11.81 -0.42 -6.41
C PHE A 17 11.41 0.86 -7.12
N GLY A 18 12.29 1.36 -7.98
CA GLY A 18 11.83 2.19 -9.09
C GLY A 18 11.30 1.28 -10.20
N ASP A 19 10.31 1.72 -10.95
CA ASP A 19 9.63 0.93 -11.99
C ASP A 19 10.59 0.13 -12.88
N SER A 20 11.66 0.78 -13.35
CA SER A 20 12.61 0.16 -14.28
C SER A 20 13.46 -0.97 -13.69
N ASP A 21 13.48 -1.11 -12.37
CA ASP A 21 14.30 -2.08 -11.63
C ASP A 21 13.47 -3.20 -11.02
N GLU A 22 12.14 -3.05 -10.90
CA GLU A 22 11.23 -4.07 -10.38
C GLU A 22 11.28 -5.35 -11.21
N GLU A 23 10.98 -5.26 -12.51
CA GLU A 23 10.94 -6.44 -13.39
C GLU A 23 12.27 -7.19 -13.38
N LYS A 24 13.38 -6.45 -13.49
CA LYS A 24 14.74 -7.03 -13.47
C LYS A 24 15.06 -7.68 -12.12
N PHE A 25 14.52 -7.16 -11.03
CA PHE A 25 14.69 -7.74 -9.71
C PHE A 25 13.92 -9.06 -9.58
N PHE A 26 12.63 -9.07 -9.93
CA PHE A 26 11.80 -10.28 -9.83
C PHE A 26 12.24 -11.38 -10.81
N GLU A 27 12.69 -11.03 -12.02
CA GLU A 27 13.34 -11.98 -12.92
C GLU A 27 14.56 -12.67 -12.29
N LYS A 28 15.35 -11.91 -11.51
CA LYS A 28 16.58 -12.41 -10.90
C LYS A 28 16.36 -13.33 -9.71
N ILE A 29 15.25 -13.16 -8.98
CA ILE A 29 14.93 -13.98 -7.80
C ILE A 29 13.99 -15.14 -8.13
N ARG A 30 13.46 -15.20 -9.36
CA ARG A 30 12.60 -16.29 -9.85
C ARG A 30 13.29 -17.65 -9.73
N GLY A 31 12.60 -18.64 -9.17
CA GLY A 31 13.12 -19.98 -8.91
C GLY A 31 14.09 -20.08 -7.73
N THR A 32 14.18 -19.05 -6.89
CA THR A 32 15.01 -19.07 -5.67
C THR A 32 14.13 -19.03 -4.43
N ASP A 33 14.69 -19.40 -3.27
CA ASP A 33 13.98 -19.31 -1.96
C ASP A 33 13.51 -17.87 -1.63
N CYS A 34 14.06 -16.87 -2.33
CA CYS A 34 13.67 -15.46 -2.20
C CYS A 34 12.37 -15.11 -2.92
N GLU A 35 11.94 -15.90 -3.91
CA GLU A 35 10.76 -15.60 -4.74
C GLU A 35 9.51 -15.41 -3.88
N ASP A 36 9.33 -16.26 -2.86
CA ASP A 36 8.20 -16.20 -1.93
C ASP A 36 8.48 -15.33 -0.69
N SER A 37 9.74 -14.99 -0.44
CA SER A 37 10.19 -14.35 0.81
C SER A 37 10.31 -12.83 0.71
N VAL A 38 10.29 -12.28 -0.50
CA VAL A 38 10.36 -10.83 -0.75
C VAL A 38 9.07 -10.41 -1.45
N ARG A 39 8.37 -9.44 -0.85
CA ARG A 39 7.21 -8.81 -1.46
C ARG A 39 7.49 -7.34 -1.69
N MET A 40 7.02 -6.85 -2.83
CA MET A 40 6.88 -5.41 -3.04
C MET A 40 5.89 -4.88 -2.00
N GLY A 41 6.30 -3.86 -1.27
CA GLY A 41 5.46 -3.23 -0.24
C GLY A 41 5.15 -1.77 -0.54
N ALA A 42 5.82 -1.20 -1.55
CA ALA A 42 5.53 0.10 -2.11
C ALA A 42 6.30 0.32 -3.42
N SER A 43 5.70 1.04 -4.36
CA SER A 43 6.30 1.50 -5.62
C SER A 43 6.62 2.99 -5.53
N MET A 44 7.81 3.44 -5.91
CA MET A 44 8.13 4.87 -5.87
C MET A 44 8.45 5.37 -7.28
N TYR A 45 7.73 6.39 -7.72
CA TYR A 45 7.89 6.99 -9.05
C TYR A 45 8.81 8.20 -8.95
N TYR A 46 9.92 8.19 -9.71
CA TYR A 46 10.92 9.26 -9.66
C TYR A 46 10.66 10.37 -10.70
N ASP A 47 9.98 10.04 -11.79
CA ASP A 47 9.74 10.89 -12.96
C ASP A 47 8.32 11.47 -13.01
N MET A 48 7.38 10.88 -12.27
CA MET A 48 5.97 11.33 -12.21
C MET A 48 5.60 12.07 -10.92
N ASP A 49 6.36 11.88 -9.84
CA ASP A 49 6.06 12.41 -8.51
C ASP A 49 7.23 13.24 -7.97
N GLU A 50 7.02 14.55 -7.79
CA GLU A 50 8.13 15.49 -7.61
C GLU A 50 8.57 15.72 -6.15
N TRP A 51 7.80 15.46 -5.08
CA TRP A 51 8.17 15.98 -3.74
C TRP A 51 7.81 15.14 -2.50
N ALA A 52 8.83 14.48 -1.93
CA ALA A 52 8.75 13.99 -0.55
C ALA A 52 8.93 15.08 0.54
N LEU A 53 9.39 16.31 0.21
CA LEU A 53 9.88 17.30 1.21
C LEU A 53 9.32 18.73 1.10
N GLY A 54 8.39 19.00 0.17
CA GLY A 54 7.75 20.33 -0.04
C GLY A 54 6.29 20.45 0.41
N GLY A 55 5.61 19.32 0.61
CA GLY A 55 4.24 19.23 1.10
C GLY A 55 3.15 19.56 0.07
N MET A 56 1.95 19.00 0.28
CA MET A 56 0.78 19.14 -0.62
C MET A 56 0.39 20.60 -0.91
N GLN A 57 0.67 21.53 0.01
CA GLN A 57 0.32 22.95 -0.17
C GLN A 57 1.13 23.64 -1.28
N GLN A 58 2.35 23.16 -1.56
CA GLN A 58 3.20 23.73 -2.60
C GLN A 58 2.94 23.08 -3.97
N ALA A 59 2.45 21.84 -3.94
CA ALA A 59 2.17 21.01 -5.11
C ALA A 59 0.87 21.36 -5.83
N GLY A 60 -0.19 21.59 -5.06
CA GLY A 60 -1.55 21.70 -5.61
C GLY A 60 -2.12 20.38 -6.16
N THR A 61 -1.36 19.28 -6.11
CA THR A 61 -1.75 17.93 -6.51
C THR A 61 -1.32 16.91 -5.45
N TRP A 62 -2.04 15.79 -5.35
CA TRP A 62 -1.65 14.64 -4.53
C TRP A 62 -0.38 14.00 -5.12
N ASP A 63 0.53 13.55 -4.26
CA ASP A 63 1.78 12.87 -4.63
C ASP A 63 1.64 11.38 -4.28
N THR A 64 1.66 10.51 -5.28
CA THR A 64 1.46 9.07 -5.09
C THR A 64 2.62 8.40 -4.34
N ASN A 65 3.80 9.00 -4.27
CA ASN A 65 4.86 8.50 -3.40
C ASN A 65 4.53 8.62 -1.90
N LEU A 66 3.66 9.57 -1.50
CA LEU A 66 3.25 9.70 -0.11
C LEU A 66 2.36 8.53 0.32
N GLU A 67 1.48 8.08 -0.57
CA GLU A 67 0.70 6.85 -0.43
C GLU A 67 1.62 5.65 -0.20
N GLU A 68 2.71 5.57 -0.95
CA GLU A 68 3.66 4.46 -0.96
C GLU A 68 4.52 4.43 0.31
N VAL A 69 4.83 5.60 0.88
CA VAL A 69 5.38 5.70 2.24
C VAL A 69 4.39 5.18 3.29
N TRP A 70 3.09 5.50 3.16
CA TRP A 70 2.06 5.01 4.08
C TRP A 70 1.82 3.51 3.95
N HIS A 71 1.95 2.93 2.75
CA HIS A 71 1.94 1.49 2.53
C HIS A 71 3.02 0.79 3.36
N VAL A 72 4.25 1.29 3.34
CA VAL A 72 5.36 0.71 4.12
C VAL A 72 5.14 0.84 5.62
N ILE A 73 4.76 2.01 6.10
CA ILE A 73 4.54 2.25 7.54
C ILE A 73 3.41 1.36 8.06
N SER A 74 2.29 1.32 7.34
CA SER A 74 1.11 0.55 7.76
C SER A 74 1.38 -0.95 7.74
N ASN A 75 2.06 -1.46 6.71
CA ASN A 75 2.49 -2.86 6.64
C ASN A 75 3.48 -3.21 7.78
N GLY A 76 4.47 -2.37 8.04
CA GLY A 76 5.41 -2.58 9.15
C GLY A 76 4.73 -2.55 10.53
N TRP A 77 3.73 -1.70 10.70
CA TRP A 77 2.97 -1.60 11.95
C TRP A 77 1.93 -2.69 12.10
N TYR A 78 1.38 -3.26 11.03
CA TYR A 78 0.46 -4.39 11.09
C TYR A 78 1.06 -5.57 11.87
N GLU A 79 2.33 -5.91 11.61
CA GLU A 79 3.03 -7.00 12.30
C GLU A 79 3.15 -6.80 13.82
N SER A 80 3.25 -5.53 14.26
CA SER A 80 3.39 -5.18 15.68
C SER A 80 2.06 -4.84 16.37
N TYR A 81 1.12 -4.28 15.61
CA TYR A 81 -0.13 -3.69 16.10
C TYR A 81 -1.32 -4.08 15.21
N PRO A 82 -1.64 -5.39 15.09
CA PRO A 82 -2.65 -5.87 14.16
C PRO A 82 -4.06 -5.36 14.46
N GLY A 83 -4.37 -5.03 15.71
CA GLY A 83 -5.66 -4.41 16.08
C GLY A 83 -5.83 -2.97 15.59
N TYR A 84 -4.75 -2.29 15.23
CA TYR A 84 -4.76 -0.93 14.70
C TYR A 84 -4.61 -0.90 13.18
N PHE A 85 -3.68 -1.69 12.64
CA PHE A 85 -3.29 -1.65 11.23
C PHE A 85 -3.67 -2.90 10.43
N GLY A 86 -4.47 -3.81 11.00
CA GLY A 86 -4.98 -4.98 10.29
C GLY A 86 -5.83 -4.61 9.09
N VAL A 87 -5.67 -5.35 7.99
CA VAL A 87 -6.36 -5.08 6.71
C VAL A 87 -7.44 -6.12 6.39
N SER A 88 -7.66 -7.08 7.29
CA SER A 88 -8.59 -8.19 7.05
C SER A 88 -10.05 -7.73 7.13
N GLU A 89 -10.85 -8.09 6.13
CA GLU A 89 -12.31 -7.95 6.17
C GLU A 89 -12.97 -8.70 7.35
N ARG A 90 -12.33 -9.79 7.82
CA ARG A 90 -12.89 -10.73 8.80
C ARG A 90 -12.53 -10.37 10.23
N ILE A 91 -11.39 -9.70 10.40
CA ILE A 91 -10.86 -9.27 11.69
C ILE A 91 -10.69 -7.76 11.60
N PRO A 92 -11.72 -6.97 11.97
CA PRO A 92 -11.65 -5.53 11.89
C PRO A 92 -10.53 -4.96 12.75
N SER A 93 -9.90 -3.91 12.25
CA SER A 93 -8.95 -3.06 12.94
C SER A 93 -9.44 -1.61 12.93
N MET A 94 -8.75 -0.72 13.67
CA MET A 94 -9.04 0.71 13.60
C MET A 94 -8.88 1.28 12.18
N LEU A 95 -7.96 0.75 11.37
CA LEU A 95 -7.75 1.15 9.98
C LEU A 95 -8.94 0.77 9.09
N THR A 96 -9.41 -0.49 9.17
CA THR A 96 -10.56 -0.93 8.37
C THR A 96 -11.86 -0.27 8.82
N ASP A 97 -12.00 0.01 10.12
CA ASP A 97 -13.15 0.76 10.64
C ASP A 97 -13.14 2.19 10.12
N ALA A 98 -11.97 2.84 10.10
CA ALA A 98 -11.83 4.17 9.51
C ALA A 98 -12.15 4.17 8.01
N MET A 99 -11.70 3.14 7.27
CA MET A 99 -12.01 2.99 5.85
C MET A 99 -13.52 2.81 5.62
N ASP A 100 -14.18 1.93 6.38
CA ASP A 100 -15.62 1.70 6.26
C ASP A 100 -16.41 2.99 6.56
N VAL A 101 -15.99 3.78 7.55
CA VAL A 101 -16.58 5.10 7.82
C VAL A 101 -16.36 6.05 6.65
N ALA A 102 -15.15 6.08 6.07
CA ALA A 102 -14.81 6.96 4.96
C ALA A 102 -15.59 6.67 3.67
N ARG A 103 -15.90 5.40 3.45
CA ARG A 103 -16.70 4.92 2.31
C ARG A 103 -18.21 5.04 2.55
N GLY A 104 -18.62 5.48 3.74
CA GLY A 104 -20.03 5.56 4.14
C GLY A 104 -20.67 4.19 4.42
N GLY A 105 -19.88 3.15 4.63
CA GLY A 105 -20.31 1.79 4.92
C GLY A 105 -19.22 0.75 4.64
N LYS A 106 -19.47 -0.49 5.07
CA LYS A 106 -18.59 -1.62 4.77
C LYS A 106 -18.92 -2.22 3.41
N PHE A 107 -17.96 -2.17 2.50
CA PHE A 107 -18.08 -2.71 1.15
C PHE A 107 -16.90 -3.62 0.85
N ILE A 108 -17.14 -4.94 0.74
CA ILE A 108 -16.08 -5.91 0.45
C ILE A 108 -15.55 -5.75 -0.97
N SER A 109 -16.46 -5.60 -1.93
CA SER A 109 -16.16 -5.26 -3.32
C SER A 109 -16.52 -3.81 -3.60
N ILE A 110 -16.04 -3.27 -4.72
CA ILE A 110 -16.44 -1.95 -5.20
C ILE A 110 -17.95 -1.96 -5.49
N PRO A 111 -18.73 -1.05 -4.89
CA PRO A 111 -20.14 -0.91 -5.20
C PRO A 111 -20.33 -0.15 -6.52
N GLU A 112 -21.47 -0.34 -7.18
CA GLU A 112 -21.84 0.45 -8.38
C GLU A 112 -21.87 1.96 -8.09
N ARG A 113 -22.23 2.34 -6.86
CA ARG A 113 -22.20 3.73 -6.41
C ARG A 113 -21.94 3.81 -4.90
N TYR A 114 -20.97 4.64 -4.51
CA TYR A 114 -20.74 5.00 -3.12
C TYR A 114 -21.80 6.00 -2.61
N PRO A 115 -22.10 6.02 -1.29
CA PRO A 115 -22.92 7.05 -0.67
C PRO A 115 -22.40 8.47 -0.96
N GLU A 116 -23.28 9.47 -1.06
CA GLU A 116 -22.89 10.86 -1.38
C GLU A 116 -21.97 11.50 -0.33
N ASN A 117 -21.97 10.97 0.90
CA ASN A 117 -21.11 11.41 1.99
C ASN A 117 -19.80 10.61 2.08
N ALA A 118 -19.54 9.69 1.14
CA ALA A 118 -18.26 9.00 1.06
C ALA A 118 -17.20 10.00 0.60
N TRP A 119 -16.13 10.12 1.38
CA TRP A 119 -14.97 10.93 1.00
C TRP A 119 -13.79 10.07 0.54
N TYR A 120 -13.92 8.74 0.67
CA TYR A 120 -12.99 7.77 0.08
C TYR A 120 -13.76 6.82 -0.84
N THR A 121 -13.30 6.70 -2.09
CA THR A 121 -13.86 5.82 -3.12
C THR A 121 -12.73 5.14 -3.88
N TYR A 122 -13.04 4.00 -4.51
CA TYR A 122 -12.08 3.22 -5.29
C TYR A 122 -12.76 2.66 -6.53
N ASP A 123 -12.06 2.62 -7.66
CA ASP A 123 -12.58 2.18 -8.97
C ASP A 123 -11.78 1.02 -9.60
N ASP A 124 -10.57 0.74 -9.12
CA ASP A 124 -9.78 -0.40 -9.58
C ASP A 124 -10.27 -1.74 -8.98
N GLU A 125 -10.99 -2.51 -9.80
CA GLU A 125 -11.55 -3.82 -9.45
C GLU A 125 -10.50 -4.91 -9.14
N SER A 126 -9.22 -4.68 -9.50
CA SER A 126 -8.14 -5.62 -9.17
C SER A 126 -7.76 -5.57 -7.68
N CYS A 127 -8.02 -4.43 -7.02
CA CYS A 127 -7.76 -4.22 -5.60
C CYS A 127 -8.94 -4.71 -4.76
N GLN A 128 -8.66 -5.61 -3.79
CA GLN A 128 -9.65 -6.15 -2.86
C GLN A 128 -9.67 -5.35 -1.55
N TYR A 129 -10.54 -5.73 -0.60
CA TYR A 129 -10.79 -4.98 0.65
C TYR A 129 -9.52 -4.65 1.45
N ASP A 130 -8.57 -5.58 1.49
CA ASP A 130 -7.28 -5.43 2.17
C ASP A 130 -6.37 -4.42 1.49
N CYS A 131 -6.30 -4.45 0.16
CA CYS A 131 -5.61 -3.44 -0.64
C CYS A 131 -6.25 -2.05 -0.46
N MET A 132 -7.59 -1.95 -0.50
CA MET A 132 -8.30 -0.68 -0.26
C MET A 132 -8.04 -0.11 1.14
N ALA A 133 -7.88 -0.97 2.17
CA ALA A 133 -7.62 -0.53 3.53
C ALA A 133 -6.28 0.22 3.68
N LEU A 134 -5.28 -0.15 2.88
CA LEU A 134 -3.99 0.54 2.86
C LEU A 134 -4.05 1.86 2.07
N ASN A 135 -4.98 1.96 1.11
CA ASN A 135 -5.18 3.12 0.25
C ASN A 135 -6.11 4.20 0.83
N ILE A 136 -6.54 4.11 2.09
CA ILE A 136 -7.40 5.14 2.70
C ILE A 136 -6.71 6.52 2.78
N PHE A 137 -5.38 6.55 2.82
CA PHE A 137 -4.61 7.78 2.94
C PHE A 137 -4.50 8.58 1.64
N THR A 138 -5.05 8.06 0.54
CA THR A 138 -4.77 8.50 -0.83
C THR A 138 -5.96 9.24 -1.47
N GLY A 139 -7.13 9.20 -0.83
CA GLY A 139 -8.38 9.80 -1.32
C GLY A 139 -8.54 11.30 -1.06
N CYS A 140 -7.52 12.13 -1.34
CA CYS A 140 -7.62 13.60 -1.31
C CYS A 140 -7.71 14.19 -2.73
#